data_AF-A0A956S6Z5-F1
#
_entry.id   AF-A0A956S6Z5-F1
#
_cell.length_a   1.000
_cell.length_b   1.000
_cell.length_c   1.000
_cell.angle_alpha   90.00
_cell.angle_beta   90.00
_cell.angle_gamma   90.00
#
_symmetry.space_group_name_H-M   'P 1'
#
loop_
_entity.id
_entity.type
_entity.pdbx_description
1 polymer ?
#
loop_
_entity_poly.entity_id
_entity_poly.type
_entity_poly.pdbx_seq_one_letter_code
_entity_poly.pdbx_strand_id
1 'polypeptide(L)' 'MYSSEIVEKSPWDKLNIARDKNRPNARFYIENIFNDFIELHGDRYYKDDSAIIGGIASVNNINVTVI' A
#
# COMPACT_ATOMS: atom_id res chain seq x y z
N MET A 1 -17.86 -21.02 17.73
CA MET A 1 -18.16 -19.80 18.51
C MET A 1 -16.84 -19.16 18.90
N TYR A 2 -16.18 -18.47 17.95
CA TYR A 2 -15.02 -17.63 18.26
C TYR A 2 -15.53 -16.19 18.25
N SER A 3 -15.92 -15.70 19.43
CA SER A 3 -16.01 -14.27 19.62
C SER A 3 -14.57 -13.79 19.72
N SER A 4 -14.02 -13.23 18.64
CA SER A 4 -12.76 -12.52 18.71
C SER A 4 -12.99 -11.30 19.61
N GLU A 5 -12.63 -11.39 20.88
CA GLU A 5 -12.54 -10.22 21.75
C GLU A 5 -11.65 -9.19 21.04
N ILE A 6 -12.21 -8.02 20.76
CA ILE A 6 -11.42 -6.89 20.25
C ILE A 6 -10.58 -6.42 21.44
N VAL A 7 -9.37 -6.95 21.56
CA VAL A 7 -8.39 -6.44 22.51
C VAL A 7 -8.09 -5.01 22.10
N GLU A 8 -8.56 -4.06 22.92
CA GLU A 8 -8.32 -2.65 22.69
C GLU A 8 -6.81 -2.37 22.83
N LYS A 9 -6.19 -2.00 21.71
CA LYS A 9 -4.76 -1.69 21.66
C LYS A 9 -4.50 -0.28 22.18
N SER A 10 -3.51 -0.14 23.05
CA SER A 10 -3.06 1.18 23.50
C SER A 10 -2.53 2.01 22.32
N PRO A 11 -2.46 3.35 22.44
CA PRO A 11 -1.82 4.19 21.43
C PRO A 11 -0.38 3.75 21.09
N TRP A 12 0.37 3.26 22.08
CA TRP A 12 1.74 2.79 21.89
C TRP A 12 1.80 1.47 21.11
N ASP A 13 0.88 0.55 21.39
CA ASP A 13 0.79 -0.72 20.64
C ASP A 13 0.43 -0.48 19.18
N LYS A 14 -0.49 0.46 18.91
CA LYS A 14 -0.84 0.88 17.54
C LYS A 14 0.38 1.46 16.83
N LEU A 15 1.20 2.26 17.50
CA LEU A 15 2.43 2.82 16.93
C LEU A 15 3.47 1.74 16.60
N ASN A 16 3.67 0.77 17.51
CA ASN A 16 4.60 -0.33 17.30
C ASN A 16 4.20 -1.18 16.08
N ILE A 17 2.91 -1.51 15.96
CA ILE A 17 2.38 -2.21 14.78
C ILE A 17 2.56 -1.36 13.51
N ALA A 18 2.32 -0.06 13.60
CA ALA A 18 2.43 0.82 12.45
C ALA A 18 3.86 0.91 11.90
N ARG A 19 4.87 0.72 12.76
CA ARG A 19 6.31 0.78 12.46
C ARG A 19 6.97 -0.60 12.31
N ASP A 20 6.19 -1.67 12.35
CA ASP A 20 6.71 -3.02 12.18
C ASP A 20 7.42 -3.14 10.81
N LYS A 21 8.62 -3.71 10.81
CA LYS A 21 9.41 -3.92 9.58
C LYS A 21 8.74 -4.89 8.61
N ASN A 22 7.93 -5.80 9.13
CA ASN A 22 7.16 -6.77 8.36
C ASN A 22 5.81 -6.20 7.90
N ARG A 23 5.50 -4.93 8.22
CA ARG A 23 4.29 -4.30 7.76
C ARG A 23 4.30 -4.27 6.23
N PRO A 24 3.25 -4.79 5.56
CA PRO A 24 3.16 -4.72 4.11
C PRO A 24 3.27 -3.28 3.60
N ASN A 25 4.10 -3.09 2.59
CA ASN A 25 4.32 -1.78 1.95
C ASN A 25 3.38 -1.60 0.75
N ALA A 26 3.45 -0.43 0.11
CA ALA A 26 2.61 -0.12 -1.05
C ALA A 26 2.72 -1.18 -2.16
N ARG A 27 3.94 -1.64 -2.48
CA ARG A 27 4.18 -2.68 -3.50
C ARG A 27 3.45 -3.98 -3.19
N PHE A 28 3.46 -4.43 -1.93
CA PHE A 28 2.70 -5.61 -1.52
C PHE A 28 1.21 -5.48 -1.86
N TYR A 29 0.60 -4.33 -1.55
CA TYR A 29 -0.82 -4.13 -1.85
C TYR A 29 -1.08 -4.00 -3.36
N ILE A 30 -0.18 -3.33 -4.09
CA ILE A 30 -0.28 -3.21 -5.54
C ILE A 30 -0.31 -4.59 -6.21
N GLU A 31 0.61 -5.48 -5.84
CA GLU A 31 0.75 -6.83 -6.40
C GLU A 31 -0.42 -7.77 -6.03
N ASN A 32 -1.10 -7.54 -4.91
CA ASN A 32 -2.16 -8.43 -4.42
C ASN A 32 -3.58 -7.94 -4.74
N ILE A 33 -3.77 -6.65 -5.07
CA ILE A 33 -5.09 -6.04 -5.27
C ILE A 33 -5.35 -5.70 -6.74
N PHE A 34 -4.33 -5.27 -7.47
CA PHE A 34 -4.48 -4.70 -8.80
C PHE A 34 -3.96 -5.66 -9.88
N ASN A 35 -4.57 -5.61 -11.05
CA ASN A 35 -4.08 -6.29 -12.25
C ASN A 35 -3.47 -5.26 -13.21
N ASP A 36 -2.60 -5.74 -14.11
CA ASP A 36 -1.99 -4.94 -15.18
C ASP A 36 -1.36 -3.62 -14.70
N PHE A 37 -0.72 -3.63 -13.52
CA PHE A 37 -0.08 -2.43 -12.99
C PHE A 37 1.12 -2.02 -13.84
N ILE A 38 1.11 -0.76 -14.30
CA ILE A 38 2.20 -0.12 -15.04
C ILE A 38 2.69 1.06 -14.20
N GLU A 39 3.87 0.91 -13.62
CA GLU A 39 4.55 1.96 -12.85
C GLU A 39 4.94 3.12 -13.77
N LEU A 40 4.62 4.34 -13.34
CA LEU A 40 4.95 5.57 -14.02
C LEU A 40 6.04 6.29 -13.23
N HIS A 41 7.19 6.45 -13.87
CA HIS A 41 8.37 7.06 -13.27
C HIS A 41 8.49 8.54 -13.62
N GLY A 42 9.00 9.31 -12.65
CA GLY A 42 9.47 10.68 -12.84
C GLY A 42 8.43 11.78 -12.65
N ASP A 43 8.87 12.87 -12.03
CA ASP A 43 8.14 14.12 -11.84
C ASP A 43 8.23 15.08 -13.06
N ARG A 44 8.90 14.64 -14.13
CA ARG A 44 9.29 15.44 -15.32
C ARG A 44 10.13 16.69 -15.01
N TYR A 45 10.63 16.85 -13.78
CA TYR A 45 11.31 18.07 -13.35
C TYR A 45 12.75 17.81 -12.91
N TYR A 46 13.03 16.74 -12.16
CA TYR A 46 14.38 16.56 -11.61
C TYR A 46 14.82 15.10 -11.52
N LYS A 47 14.09 14.24 -10.80
CA LYS A 47 14.49 12.84 -10.60
C LYS A 47 13.30 11.99 -10.15
N ASP A 48 13.33 10.72 -10.52
CA ASP A 48 12.39 9.74 -9.98
C ASP A 48 12.69 9.52 -8.48
N ASP A 49 11.70 9.77 -7.63
CA ASP A 49 11.82 9.55 -6.19
C ASP A 49 11.44 8.11 -5.86
N SER A 50 12.42 7.31 -5.44
CA SER A 50 12.22 5.92 -5.04
C SER A 50 11.29 5.74 -3.83
N ALA A 51 10.90 6.83 -3.16
CA ALA A 51 9.93 6.83 -2.06
C ALA A 51 8.47 6.79 -2.51
N ILE A 52 8.16 7.12 -3.77
CA ILE A 52 6.79 7.15 -4.31
C ILE A 52 6.66 6.09 -5.41
N ILE A 53 5.62 5.27 -5.32
CA ILE A 53 5.25 4.31 -6.36
C ILE A 53 3.89 4.74 -6.88
N GLY A 54 3.83 5.09 -8.17
CA GLY A 54 2.59 5.49 -8.82
C GLY A 54 2.43 4.85 -10.18
N GLY A 55 1.21 4.68 -10.66
CA GLY A 55 0.96 4.01 -11.93
C GLY A 55 -0.50 3.87 -12.32
N ILE A 56 -0.74 3.26 -13.47
CA ILE A 56 -2.08 2.86 -13.92
C ILE A 56 -2.26 1.36 -13.67
N ALA A 57 -3.48 0.95 -13.32
CA ALA A 57 -3.81 -0.44 -13.03
C ALA A 57 -5.29 -0.72 -13.33
N SER A 58 -5.72 -1.97 -13.15
CA SER A 58 -7.12 -2.35 -13.19
C SER A 58 -7.58 -3.06 -11.90
N VAL A 59 -8.80 -2.74 -11.44
CA VAL A 59 -9.49 -3.43 -10.35
C VAL A 59 -10.87 -3.84 -10.86
N ASN A 60 -11.17 -5.14 -10.90
CA ASN A 60 -12.44 -5.66 -11.41
C ASN A 60 -12.81 -5.06 -12.79
N ASN A 61 -11.84 -5.02 -13.72
CA ASN A 61 -11.97 -4.43 -15.06
C ASN A 61 -12.22 -2.91 -15.10
N ILE A 62 -12.05 -2.20 -13.98
CA ILE A 62 -12.10 -0.74 -13.91
C ILE A 62 -10.67 -0.22 -13.89
N ASN A 63 -10.34 0.64 -14.86
CA ASN A 63 -9.05 1.31 -14.92
C ASN A 63 -8.94 2.37 -13.83
N VAL A 64 -7.83 2.35 -13.09
CA VAL A 64 -7.55 3.23 -11.95
C VAL A 64 -6.13 3.78 -12.03
N THR A 65 -5.90 4.88 -11.32
CA THR A 65 -4.56 5.40 -11.03
C THR A 65 -4.24 5.15 -9.57
N VAL A 66 -3.05 4.61 -9.29
CA VAL A 66 -2.56 4.28 -7.95
C VAL A 66 -1.37 5.18 -7.64
N ILE A 67 -1.34 5.81 -6.46
CA ILE A 67 -0.27 6.66 -5.89
C ILE A 67 -0.25 6.44 -4.38
#